data_AF-B3FN69-F1
#
_entry.id   AF-B3FN69-F1
#
_cell.length_a   1.000
_cell.length_b   1.000
_cell.length_c   1.000
_cell.angle_alpha   90.00
_cell.angle_beta   90.00
_cell.angle_gamma   90.00
#
_symmetry.space_group_name_H-M   'P 1'
#
loop_
_entity.id
_entity.type
_entity.pdbx_description
1 polymer ?
#
loop_
_entity_poly.entity_id
_entity_poly.type
_entity_poly.pdbx_seq_one_letter_code
_entity_poly.pdbx_strand_id
1 'polypeptide(L)'
;MDILIFDNDVCFGIKLKEKINNILIKEGFDNDVVRLYYNANLLLKELTEKNKVRIYFIVVDAKYKISNELCDGLWIAQKIRESDYISPIIFLTNHIEMILGIFDYRL
;
A
#
# COMPACT_ATOMS: atom_id res chain seq x y z
N MET A 1 -2.42 -1.22 15.24
CA MET A 1 -1.58 -0.88 14.08
C MET A 1 -2.14 -1.67 12.91
N ASP A 2 -2.40 -1.04 11.78
CA ASP A 2 -2.86 -1.75 10.59
C ASP A 2 -1.76 -1.78 9.54
N ILE A 3 -1.68 -2.87 8.80
CA ILE A 3 -0.84 -3.00 7.61
C ILE A 3 -1.76 -3.04 6.40
N LEU A 4 -1.65 -2.04 5.53
CA LEU A 4 -2.46 -1.94 4.33
C LEU A 4 -1.58 -2.23 3.12
N ILE A 5 -1.93 -3.27 2.37
CA ILE A 5 -1.27 -3.67 1.14
C ILE A 5 -2.11 -3.17 -0.02
N PHE A 6 -1.49 -2.48 -0.98
CA PHE A 6 -2.09 -2.11 -2.25
C PHE A 6 -1.37 -2.78 -3.41
N ASP A 7 -2.11 -3.59 -4.14
CA ASP A 7 -1.63 -4.26 -5.35
C ASP A 7 -2.81 -4.61 -6.28
N ASN A 8 -2.69 -4.29 -7.57
CA ASN A 8 -3.68 -4.66 -8.56
C ASN A 8 -3.54 -6.14 -9.02
N ASP A 9 -2.40 -6.80 -8.75
CA ASP A 9 -2.26 -8.25 -8.82
C ASP A 9 -2.78 -8.89 -7.53
N VAL A 10 -4.04 -9.34 -7.58
CA VAL A 10 -4.71 -10.00 -6.46
C VAL A 10 -3.97 -11.27 -6.01
N CYS A 11 -3.38 -12.03 -6.93
CA CYS A 11 -2.70 -13.28 -6.62
C CYS A 11 -1.40 -13.04 -5.85
N PHE A 12 -0.61 -12.06 -6.28
CA PHE A 12 0.59 -11.65 -5.54
C PHE A 12 0.20 -11.04 -4.18
N GLY A 13 -0.75 -10.11 -4.18
CA GLY A 13 -1.23 -9.45 -2.97
C GLY A 13 -1.70 -10.43 -1.88
N ILE A 14 -2.44 -11.49 -2.25
CA ILE A 14 -2.87 -12.54 -1.30
C ILE A 14 -1.66 -13.27 -0.71
N LYS A 15 -0.70 -13.69 -1.55
CA LYS A 15 0.51 -14.38 -1.08
C LYS A 15 1.35 -13.50 -0.15
N LEU A 16 1.47 -12.22 -0.47
CA LEU A 16 2.19 -11.26 0.37
C LEU A 16 1.48 -11.08 1.72
N LYS A 17 0.15 -10.89 1.69
CA LYS A 17 -0.68 -10.80 2.90
C LYS A 17 -0.48 -12.02 3.80
N GLU A 18 -0.56 -13.24 3.24
CA GLU A 18 -0.37 -14.49 3.99
C GLU A 18 1.03 -14.57 4.62
N LYS A 19 2.07 -14.18 3.87
CA LYS A 19 3.45 -14.17 4.39
C LYS A 19 3.61 -13.19 5.56
N ILE A 20 3.10 -11.97 5.43
CA ILE A 20 3.18 -10.97 6.50
C ILE A 20 2.37 -11.44 7.72
N ASN A 21 1.13 -11.92 7.53
CA ASN A 21 0.32 -12.46 8.63
C ASN A 21 1.05 -13.59 9.35
N ASN A 22 1.63 -14.55 8.64
CA ASN A 22 2.36 -15.67 9.25
C ASN A 22 3.56 -15.23 10.08
N ILE A 23 4.21 -14.11 9.74
CA ILE A 23 5.29 -13.52 10.55
C ILE A 23 4.67 -12.89 11.81
N LEU A 24 3.64 -12.08 11.65
CA LEU A 24 2.98 -11.38 12.76
C LEU A 24 2.38 -12.32 13.81
N ILE A 25 1.74 -13.42 13.40
CA ILE A 25 1.23 -14.45 14.31
C ILE A 25 2.35 -15.02 15.18
N LYS A 26 3.52 -15.30 14.59
CA LYS A 26 4.67 -15.85 15.32
C LYS A 26 5.21 -14.88 16.36
N GLU A 27 5.06 -13.58 16.10
CA GLU A 27 5.42 -12.50 17.02
C GLU A 27 4.29 -12.14 18.02
N GLY A 28 3.18 -12.89 18.01
CA GLY A 28 2.07 -12.73 18.97
C GLY A 28 1.02 -11.67 18.59
N PHE A 29 0.98 -11.23 17.34
CA PHE A 29 -0.05 -10.31 16.84
C PHE A 29 -1.29 -11.05 16.31
N ASP A 30 -2.43 -10.36 16.34
CA ASP A 30 -3.70 -10.85 15.77
C ASP A 30 -3.68 -10.95 14.24
N ASN A 31 -4.47 -11.87 13.68
CA ASN A 31 -4.56 -12.14 12.24
C ASN A 31 -5.20 -11.03 11.39
N ASP A 32 -5.93 -10.11 12.01
CA ASP A 32 -6.80 -9.14 11.32
C ASP A 32 -6.14 -7.79 11.08
N VAL A 33 -4.84 -7.67 11.36
CA VAL A 33 -4.09 -6.41 11.20
C VAL A 33 -3.65 -6.15 9.76
N VAL A 34 -3.64 -7.16 8.87
CA VAL A 34 -3.22 -7.01 7.47
C VAL A 34 -4.41 -7.03 6.50
N ARG A 35 -4.56 -5.94 5.74
CA ARG A 35 -5.64 -5.76 4.75
C ARG A 35 -5.05 -5.60 3.35
N LEU A 36 -5.67 -6.24 2.36
CA LEU A 36 -5.30 -6.13 0.95
C LEU A 36 -6.35 -5.33 0.20
N TYR A 37 -5.90 -4.35 -0.57
CA TYR A 37 -6.73 -3.54 -1.46
C TYR A 37 -6.21 -3.68 -2.89
N TYR A 38 -7.08 -4.14 -3.78
CA TYR A 38 -6.82 -4.25 -5.22
C TYR A 38 -7.52 -3.16 -6.04
N ASN A 39 -8.17 -2.22 -5.35
CA ASN A 39 -8.89 -1.12 -5.95
C ASN A 39 -8.56 0.15 -5.16
N ALA A 40 -8.06 1.16 -5.87
CA ALA A 40 -7.65 2.42 -5.28
C ALA A 40 -8.81 3.10 -4.53
N ASN A 41 -10.02 3.10 -5.08
CA ASN A 41 -11.18 3.70 -4.43
C ASN A 41 -11.52 3.03 -3.09
N LEU A 42 -11.25 1.73 -2.93
CA LEU A 42 -11.44 1.04 -1.65
C LEU A 42 -10.39 1.46 -0.63
N LEU A 43 -9.12 1.56 -1.05
CA LEU A 43 -8.05 2.04 -0.18
C LEU A 43 -8.30 3.50 0.24
N LEU A 44 -8.64 4.37 -0.70
CA LEU A 44 -8.86 5.80 -0.42
C LEU A 44 -10.02 6.04 0.55
N LYS A 45 -11.05 5.18 0.53
CA LYS A 45 -12.13 5.22 1.54
C LYS A 45 -11.62 4.92 2.94
N GLU A 46 -10.74 3.91 3.09
CA GLU A 46 -10.10 3.57 4.37
C GLU A 46 -9.29 4.73 4.96
N LEU A 47 -8.64 5.53 4.10
CA LEU A 47 -7.78 6.64 4.51
C LEU A 47 -8.54 7.79 5.21
N THR A 48 -9.86 7.85 5.07
CA THR A 48 -10.69 8.89 5.72
C THR A 48 -10.74 8.76 7.25
N GLU A 49 -10.38 7.61 7.80
CA GLU A 49 -10.26 7.40 9.24
C GLU A 49 -8.97 8.05 9.78
N LYS A 50 -9.13 9.14 10.55
CA LYS A 50 -8.02 9.90 11.14
C LYS A 50 -7.38 9.18 12.34
N ASN A 51 -6.10 9.48 12.59
CA ASN A 51 -5.34 9.14 13.80
C ASN A 51 -5.03 7.65 14.06
N LYS A 52 -5.03 6.80 13.02
CA LYS A 52 -4.55 5.41 13.15
C LYS A 52 -3.15 5.30 12.57
N VAL A 53 -2.19 4.81 13.36
CA VAL A 53 -0.84 4.51 12.87
C VAL A 53 -0.90 3.24 12.02
N ARG A 54 -0.40 3.35 10.80
CA ARG A 54 -0.45 2.29 9.78
C ARG A 54 0.92 2.03 9.19
N ILE A 55 1.06 0.91 8.48
CA ILE A 55 2.18 0.64 7.58
C ILE A 55 1.58 0.34 6.21
N TYR A 56 2.06 1.02 5.17
CA TYR A 56 1.59 0.81 3.81
C TYR A 56 2.61 0.00 3.02
N PHE A 57 2.15 -1.02 2.29
CA PHE A 57 2.93 -1.71 1.26
C PHE A 57 2.29 -1.41 -0.09
N ILE A 58 2.98 -0.67 -0.96
CA ILE A 58 2.43 -0.18 -2.22
C ILE A 58 3.26 -0.70 -3.38
N VAL A 59 2.63 -1.47 -4.27
CA VAL A 59 3.24 -1.87 -5.55
C VAL A 59 3.26 -0.68 -6.50
N VAL A 60 4.45 -0.30 -6.97
CA VAL A 60 4.68 0.94 -7.71
C VAL A 60 4.31 0.83 -9.18
N ASP A 61 4.67 -0.28 -9.81
CA ASP A 61 4.45 -0.57 -11.22
C ASP A 61 2.99 -0.92 -11.57
N ALA A 62 2.13 -1.04 -10.56
CA ALA A 62 0.70 -1.27 -10.72
C ALA A 62 0.03 -0.09 -11.43
N LYS A 63 -0.37 -0.27 -12.70
CA LYS A 63 -1.18 0.71 -13.44
C LYS A 63 -2.67 0.50 -13.17
N TYR A 64 -3.36 1.57 -12.80
CA TYR A 64 -4.80 1.54 -12.56
C TYR A 64 -5.49 2.79 -13.12
N LYS A 65 -6.79 2.68 -13.40
CA LYS A 65 -7.60 3.79 -13.93
C LYS A 65 -8.53 4.32 -12.84
N ILE A 66 -8.48 5.62 -12.59
CA ILE A 66 -9.43 6.33 -11.73
C ILE A 66 -9.97 7.49 -12.54
N SER A 67 -11.30 7.58 -12.71
CA SER A 67 -11.94 8.71 -13.40
C SER A 67 -11.32 9.03 -14.77
N ASN A 68 -10.90 8.00 -15.53
CA ASN A 68 -10.20 8.07 -16.81
C ASN A 68 -8.72 8.52 -16.80
N GLU A 69 -8.13 8.78 -15.63
CA GLU A 69 -6.70 9.02 -15.48
C GLU A 69 -5.95 7.71 -15.21
N LEU A 70 -4.76 7.57 -15.80
CA LEU A 70 -3.85 6.46 -15.53
C LEU A 70 -2.98 6.84 -14.33
N CYS A 71 -3.09 6.07 -13.27
CA CYS A 71 -2.39 6.28 -12.02
C CYS A 71 -1.51 5.05 -11.70
N ASP A 72 -0.43 5.26 -10.93
CA ASP A 72 0.55 4.25 -10.54
C ASP A 72 0.77 4.24 -9.02
N GLY A 73 1.53 3.31 -8.45
CA GLY A 73 1.67 3.25 -6.99
C GLY A 73 2.24 4.52 -6.34
N LEU A 74 2.99 5.35 -7.07
CA LEU A 74 3.45 6.66 -6.57
C LEU A 74 2.27 7.63 -6.39
N TRP A 75 1.31 7.64 -7.31
CA TRP A 75 0.08 8.42 -7.15
C TRP A 75 -0.73 7.98 -5.91
N ILE A 76 -0.85 6.67 -5.62
CA ILE A 76 -1.48 6.20 -4.37
C ILE A 76 -0.74 6.78 -3.17
N ALA A 77 0.59 6.71 -3.17
CA ALA A 77 1.39 7.19 -2.06
C ALA A 77 1.17 8.69 -1.79
N GLN A 78 1.07 9.51 -2.85
CA GLN A 78 0.75 10.94 -2.73
C GLN A 78 -0.60 11.14 -2.03
N LYS A 79 -1.63 10.37 -2.43
CA LYS A 79 -2.95 10.42 -1.78
C LYS A 79 -2.94 9.94 -0.34
N ILE A 80 -2.11 8.96 0.00
CA ILE A 80 -1.87 8.57 1.39
C ILE A 80 -1.30 9.76 2.16
N ARG A 81 -0.28 10.46 1.62
CA ARG A 81 0.35 11.59 2.33
C ARG A 81 -0.54 12.79 2.56
N GLU A 82 -1.48 13.05 1.65
CA GLU A 82 -2.51 14.09 1.85
C GLU A 82 -3.36 13.83 3.12
N SER A 83 -3.52 12.57 3.53
CA SER A 83 -4.37 12.16 4.67
C SER A 83 -3.58 11.64 5.89
N ASP A 84 -2.40 11.08 5.68
CA ASP A 84 -1.53 10.44 6.66
C ASP A 84 -0.06 10.78 6.37
N TYR A 85 0.44 11.79 7.08
CA TYR A 85 1.78 12.34 6.91
C TYR A 85 2.87 11.59 7.69
N ILE A 86 2.51 10.66 8.60
CA ILE A 86 3.47 10.02 9.53
C ILE A 86 3.71 8.54 9.24
N SER A 87 2.70 7.81 8.75
CA SER A 87 2.80 6.37 8.62
C SER A 87 3.81 5.97 7.55
N PRO A 88 4.68 4.97 7.78
CA PRO A 88 5.64 4.51 6.77
C PRO A 88 4.95 3.97 5.52
N ILE A 89 5.52 4.26 4.36
CA ILE A 89 5.17 3.67 3.06
C ILE A 89 6.36 2.86 2.58
N ILE A 90 6.15 1.57 2.38
CA ILE A 90 7.12 0.61 1.84
C ILE A 90 6.73 0.37 0.39
N PHE A 91 7.59 0.82 -0.52
CA PHE A 91 7.40 0.62 -1.94
C PHE A 91 7.88 -0.76 -2.39
N LEU A 92 7.08 -1.42 -3.20
CA LEU A 92 7.37 -2.72 -3.79
C LEU A 92 7.43 -2.55 -5.30
N THR A 93 8.46 -3.12 -5.93
CA THR A 93 8.54 -3.18 -7.38
C THR A 93 9.45 -4.31 -7.82
N ASN A 94 9.18 -4.86 -8.99
CA ASN A 94 10.07 -5.75 -9.75
C ASN A 94 10.91 -4.98 -10.80
N HIS A 95 10.70 -3.68 -10.94
CA HIS A 95 11.35 -2.80 -11.91
C HIS A 95 12.44 -1.96 -11.24
N ILE A 96 13.71 -2.33 -11.47
CA ILE A 96 14.88 -1.66 -10.85
C ILE A 96 14.93 -0.18 -11.23
N GLU A 97 14.56 0.15 -12.47
CA GLU A 97 14.52 1.52 -13.00
C GLU A 97 13.58 2.44 -12.22
N MET A 98 12.52 1.88 -11.61
CA MET A 98 11.55 2.66 -10.83
C MET A 98 12.06 2.98 -9.42
N ILE A 99 13.12 2.30 -8.95
CA ILE A 99 13.69 2.51 -7.61
C ILE A 99 14.18 3.95 -7.44
N LEU A 100 14.83 4.52 -8.47
CA LEU A 100 15.28 5.91 -8.40
C LEU A 100 14.10 6.90 -8.36
N GLY A 101 13.04 6.63 -9.12
CA GLY A 101 11.82 7.46 -9.11
C GLY A 101 11.09 7.47 -7.76
N ILE A 102 11.24 6.42 -6.95
CA ILE A 102 10.75 6.41 -5.55
C ILE A 102 11.46 7.47 -4.70
N PHE A 103 12.72 7.82 -4.99
CA PHE A 103 13.40 8.89 -4.25
C PHE A 103 13.03 10.30 -4.74
N ASP A 104 12.56 10.40 -5.99
CA ASP A 104 11.99 11.65 -6.52
C ASP A 104 10.57 11.92 -6.00
N TYR A 105 9.93 10.91 -5.42
CA TYR A 105 8.70 11.09 -4.65
C TYR A 105 8.95 12.09 -3.50
N ARG A 106 8.46 13.32 -3.69
CA ARG A 106 8.54 14.37 -2.67
C ARG A 106 7.33 14.29 -1.75
N LEU A 107 7.61 14.22 -0.45
CA LEU A 107 6.64 14.41 0.63
C LEU A 107 6.11 15.84 0.65
#